data_AF-A0A7V2VSZ1-F1
#
_entry.id   AF-A0A7V2VSZ1-F1
#
_cell.length_a   1.000
_cell.length_b   1.000
_cell.length_c   1.000
_cell.angle_alpha   90.00
_cell.angle_beta   90.00
_cell.angle_gamma   90.00
#
_symmetry.space_group_name_H-M   'P 1'
#
loop_
_entity.id
_entity.type
_entity.pdbx_description
1 polymer ?
#
loop_
_entity_poly.entity_id
_entity_poly.type
_entity_poly.pdbx_seq_one_letter_code
_entity_poly.pdbx_strand_id
1 'polypeptide(L)' 'MGKWQENRCPRCGGKLFVDDDMDGWYEQCINCSYRNELKASVDLAKATATKDVHYRM' A
#
# COMPACT_ATOMS: atom_id res chain seq x y z
N MET A 1 -19.91 -9.79 -2.15
CA MET A 1 -18.86 -9.53 -3.17
C MET A 1 -17.91 -8.48 -2.59
N GLY A 2 -16.87 -8.91 -1.88
CA GLY A 2 -15.96 -8.00 -1.18
C GLY A 2 -15.03 -7.30 -2.17
N LYS A 3 -15.04 -5.96 -2.18
CA LYS A 3 -14.11 -5.15 -2.96
C LYS A 3 -12.73 -5.24 -2.32
N TRP A 4 -11.87 -6.09 -2.86
CA TRP A 4 -10.43 -6.03 -2.60
C TRP A 4 -9.94 -4.73 -3.23
N GLN A 5 -9.73 -3.70 -2.42
CA GLN A 5 -9.05 -2.48 -2.86
C GLN A 5 -7.59 -2.88 -3.08
N GLU A 6 -7.28 -3.45 -4.24
CA GLU A 6 -5.90 -3.66 -4.64
C GLU A 6 -5.22 -2.29 -4.63
N ASN A 7 -4.07 -2.19 -3.95
CA ASN A 7 -3.18 -1.02 -3.93
C ASN A 7 -2.73 -0.68 -5.37
N ARG A 8 -3.65 -0.11 -6.14
CA ARG A 8 -3.51 0.24 -7.54
C ARG A 8 -3.54 1.75 -7.65
N CYS A 9 -2.64 2.24 -8.49
CA CYS A 9 -2.55 3.65 -8.79
C CYS A 9 -3.88 4.15 -9.37
N PRO A 10 -4.47 5.20 -8.79
CA PRO A 10 -5.74 5.76 -9.29
C PRO A 10 -5.60 6.38 -10.68
N ARG A 11 -4.36 6.66 -11.13
CA ARG A 11 -4.11 7.27 -12.45
C ARG A 11 -3.98 6.26 -13.58
N CYS A 12 -3.31 5.13 -13.34
CA CYS A 12 -2.98 4.18 -14.41
C CYS A 12 -3.40 2.73 -14.10
N GLY A 13 -3.93 2.44 -12.91
CA GLY A 13 -4.27 1.08 -12.47
C GLY A 13 -3.06 0.17 -12.23
N GLY A 14 -1.83 0.70 -12.35
CA GLY A 14 -0.58 0.01 -12.05
C GLY A 14 -0.38 -0.21 -10.54
N LYS A 15 0.60 -1.02 -10.16
CA LYS A 15 0.87 -1.33 -8.75
C LYS A 15 1.46 -0.10 -8.03
N LEU A 16 0.99 0.15 -6.81
CA LEU A 16 1.60 1.09 -5.85
C LEU A 16 2.61 0.35 -4.97
N PHE A 17 3.76 0.97 -4.75
CA PHE A 17 4.83 0.49 -3.89
C PHE A 17 5.03 1.46 -2.74
N VAL A 18 5.16 0.95 -1.52
CA VAL A 18 5.49 1.77 -0.35
C VAL A 18 7.00 1.82 -0.21
N ASP A 19 7.54 3.01 -0.04
CA ASP A 19 8.95 3.30 0.14
C ASP A 19 9.12 4.35 1.25
N ASP A 20 10.31 4.43 1.83
CA ASP A 20 10.65 5.40 2.86
C ASP A 20 11.87 6.22 2.46
N ASP A 21 11.83 7.51 2.80
CA ASP A 21 12.97 8.41 2.71
C ASP A 21 13.25 9.08 4.06
N MET A 22 14.19 10.02 4.06
CA MET A 22 14.57 10.75 5.27
C MET A 22 13.42 11.61 5.83
N ASP A 23 12.39 11.90 5.03
CA ASP A 23 11.24 12.75 5.36
C ASP A 23 9.98 11.94 5.70
N GLY A 24 9.93 10.64 5.39
CA GLY A 24 8.92 9.72 5.88
C GLY A 24 8.53 8.61 4.91
N TRP A 25 7.35 8.03 5.12
CA TRP A 25 6.80 6.95 4.30
C TRP A 25 5.94 7.53 3.18
N TYR A 26 6.06 6.97 1.98
CA TYR A 26 5.23 7.34 0.85
C TYR A 26 4.92 6.14 -0.04
N GLU A 27 3.85 6.20 -0.79
CA GLU A 27 3.53 5.24 -1.84
C GLU A 27 3.78 5.87 -3.21
N GLN A 28 4.44 5.13 -4.09
CA GLN A 28 4.75 5.54 -5.44
C GLN A 28 4.35 4.48 -6.46
N CYS A 29 3.80 4.94 -7.59
CA CYS A 29 3.56 4.12 -8.75
C CYS A 29 4.69 4.29 -9.77
N ILE A 30 5.49 3.24 -9.97
CA ILE A 30 6.62 3.24 -10.92
C ILE A 30 6.17 3.51 -12.37
N ASN A 31 4.94 3.12 -12.72
CA ASN A 31 4.46 3.21 -14.11
C ASN A 31 4.02 4.62 -14.54
N CYS A 32 3.70 5.52 -13.60
CA CYS A 32 3.21 6.87 -13.95
C CYS A 32 3.70 7.97 -12.99
N SER A 33 4.64 7.63 -12.12
CA SER A 33 5.24 8.50 -11.10
C SER A 33 4.23 9.18 -10.18
N TYR A 34 3.04 8.60 -9.99
CA TYR A 34 2.09 9.06 -8.97
C TYR A 34 2.68 8.79 -7.59
N ARG A 35 2.69 9.79 -6.71
CA ARG A 35 3.20 9.72 -5.34
C ARG A 35 2.15 10.22 -4.36
N ASN A 36 1.98 9.50 -3.26
CA ASN A 36 1.13 9.89 -2.15
C ASN A 36 1.88 9.70 -0.83
N GLU A 37 1.88 10.72 0.03
CA GLU A 37 2.60 10.69 1.31
C GLU A 37 1.76 9.92 2.34
N LEU A 38 2.33 8.87 2.92
CA LEU A 38 1.69 8.11 3.99
C LEU A 38 1.96 8.84 5.30
N LYS A 39 1.03 9.73 5.67
CA LYS A 39 1.00 10.25 7.03
C LYS A 39 0.74 9.08 7.97
N ALA A 40 1.63 8.90 8.95
CA ALA A 40 1.50 7.92 10.03
C ALA A 40 0.24 8.20 10.85
N SER A 41 -0.91 7.84 10.30
CA SER A 41 -2.15 7.71 11.04
C SER A 41 -2.12 6.31 11.63
N VAL A 42 -2.14 6.23 12.95
CA VAL A 42 -2.09 5.00 13.77
C VAL A 42 -3.30 4.07 13.51
N ASP A 43 -4.14 4.39 12.52
CA ASP A 43 -5.42 3.74 12.24
C ASP A 43 -5.39 2.71 11.10
N LEU A 44 -4.25 2.47 10.42
CA LEU A 44 -4.13 1.37 9.45
C LEU A 44 -3.85 0.00 10.09
N ALA A 45 -3.60 -0.07 11.40
CA ALA A 45 -3.39 -1.33 12.11
C ALA A 45 -4.65 -2.24 12.14
N LYS A 46 -5.81 -1.74 11.73
CA LYS A 46 -7.05 -2.53 11.65
C LYS A 46 -7.34 -3.14 10.27
N ALA A 47 -6.61 -2.79 9.21
CA ALA A 47 -6.95 -3.24 7.86
C ALA A 47 -6.13 -4.43 7.32
N THR A 48 -4.98 -4.76 7.92
CA THR A 48 -4.05 -5.78 7.39
C THR A 48 -3.62 -6.84 8.41
N ALA A 49 -4.33 -6.99 9.54
CA ALA A 49 -4.09 -8.09 10.50
C ALA A 49 -4.73 -9.43 10.12
N THR A 50 -5.28 -9.55 8.91
CA THR A 50 -5.74 -10.82 8.37
C THR A 50 -5.25 -10.91 6.94
N LYS A 51 -4.15 -11.65 6.73
CA LYS A 51 -4.15 -12.82 5.85
C LYS A 51 -2.78 -13.52 5.84
N ASP A 52 -2.80 -14.69 6.50
CA ASP A 52 -2.29 -15.95 5.98
C ASP A 52 -0.76 -16.16 5.89
N VAL A 53 -0.10 -16.30 7.06
CA VAL A 53 1.11 -17.15 7.16
C VAL A 53 0.68 -18.54 7.63
N HIS A 54 0.37 -19.41 6.67
CA HIS A 54 0.45 -20.86 6.88
C HIS A 54 1.56 -21.40 5.97
N TYR A 55 2.82 -21.09 6.32
CA TYR A 55 3.95 -21.87 5.84
C TYR A 55 3.96 -23.16 6.66
N ARG A 56 3.41 -24.23 6.09
CA ARG A 56 3.51 -25.58 6.66
C ARG A 56 4.91 -26.11 6.30
N MET A 57 5.67 -26.47 7.35
CA MET A 57 6.98 -27.15 7.29
C MET A 57 6.98 -28.36 6.36
#